data_AF-A0AB34K9L4-F1
#
_entry.id   AF-A0AB34K9L4-F1
#
_cell.length_a   1.000
_cell.length_b   1.000
_cell.length_c   1.000
_cell.angle_alpha   90.00
_cell.angle_beta   90.00
_cell.angle_gamma   90.00
#
_symmetry.space_group_name_H-M   'P 1'
#
loop_
_entity.id
_entity.type
_entity.pdbx_description
1 polymer ?
#
loop_
_entity_poly.entity_id
_entity_poly.type
_entity_poly.pdbx_seq_one_letter_code
_entity_poly.pdbx_strand_id
1 'polypeptide(L)'
;MYSSWRSGRFRSAGGCTTRRLLFPLLVAPARGLGTMSAKQPVVTFVTGNAKKLEEVRAILGSQALPVEIVSQKVDLPELQGEPEDISREKCKLAAAEVGGPVMVEDTSLCFNALGGLPGPYIKWFLEKTGHEGLNNLLAAYADKSAYAQCVFGFCAGPGHPPITFDGRTAGQIVPARGPTDFGWDPVFQPDGYSETYAEMDKAEKNKISHRYRALAQLKEYLMQNGADLPMPAKLSKTK
;
A
#
# COMPACT_ATOMS: atom_id res chain seq x y z
N MET A 1 30.01 -5.49 -42.62
CA MET A 1 31.34 -4.86 -42.80
C MET A 1 31.62 -4.03 -41.55
N TYR A 2 32.10 -4.61 -40.45
CA TYR A 2 33.52 -4.86 -40.08
C TYR A 2 34.48 -3.67 -40.25
N SER A 3 35.13 -3.34 -39.12
CA SER A 3 36.48 -2.74 -38.99
C SER A 3 36.66 -1.28 -39.43
N SER A 4 37.58 -0.46 -38.92
CA SER A 4 38.42 -0.41 -37.72
C SER A 4 39.28 0.87 -37.83
N TRP A 5 39.55 1.53 -36.71
CA TRP A 5 40.84 2.12 -36.29
C TRP A 5 41.81 2.78 -37.31
N ARG A 6 42.25 4.02 -37.00
CA ARG A 6 43.65 4.48 -36.75
C ARG A 6 43.73 6.02 -36.87
N SER A 7 44.02 6.74 -35.78
CA SER A 7 45.34 7.13 -35.23
C SER A 7 46.05 8.30 -35.95
N GLY A 8 46.32 9.39 -35.23
CA GLY A 8 47.30 10.44 -35.56
C GLY A 8 47.48 11.38 -34.37
N ARG A 9 48.38 11.08 -33.44
CA ARG A 9 49.74 11.64 -33.24
C ARG A 9 49.85 13.16 -33.08
N PHE A 10 50.22 13.50 -31.85
CA PHE A 10 50.85 14.73 -31.33
C PHE A 10 52.14 15.17 -32.04
N ARG A 11 52.38 16.51 -32.09
CA ARG A 11 53.66 17.26 -31.92
C ARG A 11 53.28 18.71 -31.52
N SER A 12 53.53 19.19 -30.30
CA SER A 12 54.71 19.95 -29.78
C SER A 12 55.13 21.15 -30.65
N ALA A 13 55.48 22.36 -30.20
CA ALA A 13 55.58 23.04 -28.92
C ALA A 13 55.82 24.53 -29.24
N GLY A 14 55.48 25.45 -28.34
CA GLY A 14 55.82 26.88 -28.48
C GLY A 14 55.46 27.62 -27.21
N GLY A 15 56.48 27.97 -26.42
CA GLY A 15 56.33 28.59 -25.11
C GLY A 15 55.92 30.07 -25.17
N CYS A 16 55.37 30.55 -24.06
CA CYS A 16 55.51 31.94 -23.66
C CYS A 16 55.34 32.06 -22.15
N THR A 17 56.32 32.71 -21.53
CA THR A 17 56.48 32.99 -20.11
C THR A 17 55.57 34.13 -19.66
N THR A 18 54.82 33.95 -18.58
CA THR A 18 54.44 35.07 -17.70
C THR A 18 54.22 34.59 -16.27
N ARG A 19 54.99 35.18 -15.34
CA ARG A 19 54.84 35.09 -13.89
C ARG A 19 53.38 35.40 -13.49
N ARG A 20 52.73 34.50 -12.75
CA ARG A 20 51.52 34.81 -11.98
C ARG A 20 51.86 34.82 -10.49
N LEU A 21 51.60 35.97 -9.87
CA LEU A 21 51.62 36.20 -8.43
C LEU A 21 50.60 35.25 -7.76
N LEU A 22 51.04 34.49 -6.75
CA LEU A 22 50.13 33.76 -5.85
C LEU A 22 49.44 34.76 -4.92
N PHE A 23 48.13 34.90 -5.06
CA PHE A 23 47.24 35.35 -3.98
C PHE A 23 46.62 34.10 -3.34
N PRO A 24 46.63 33.94 -2.00
CA PRO A 24 45.91 32.85 -1.37
C PRO A 24 44.40 33.14 -1.47
N LEU A 25 43.66 32.28 -2.20
CA LEU A 25 42.20 32.25 -2.13
C LEU A 25 41.81 31.74 -0.74
N LEU A 26 41.18 32.61 0.06
CA LEU A 26 40.43 32.19 1.24
C LEU A 26 39.32 31.23 0.78
N VAL A 27 39.39 29.96 1.18
CA VAL A 27 38.28 29.02 1.05
C VAL A 27 37.22 29.41 2.09
N ALA A 28 36.12 30.01 1.63
CA ALA A 28 34.93 30.14 2.45
C ALA A 28 34.33 28.73 2.68
N PRO A 29 33.88 28.39 3.89
CA PRO A 29 33.25 27.09 4.13
C PRO A 29 31.96 27.02 3.32
N ALA A 30 31.79 25.94 2.56
CA ALA A 30 30.53 25.60 1.94
C ALA A 30 29.45 25.53 3.03
N ARG A 31 28.58 26.53 3.07
CA ARG A 31 27.33 26.44 3.84
C ARG A 31 26.57 25.27 3.25
N GLY A 32 26.46 24.19 4.02
CA GLY A 32 25.62 23.06 3.66
C GLY A 32 24.24 23.56 3.29
N LEU A 33 23.83 23.33 2.05
CA LEU A 33 22.42 23.36 1.70
C LEU A 33 21.79 22.19 2.44
N GLY A 34 21.29 22.46 3.64
CA GLY A 34 20.27 21.61 4.23
C GLY A 34 19.11 21.59 3.24
N THR A 35 18.88 20.44 2.62
CA THR A 35 17.71 20.20 1.79
C THR A 35 16.50 20.36 2.70
N MET A 36 15.83 21.52 2.62
CA MET A 36 14.49 21.64 3.19
C MET A 36 13.62 20.63 2.45
N SER A 37 13.22 19.57 3.13
CA SER A 37 12.24 18.61 2.60
C SER A 37 11.02 19.42 2.17
N ALA A 38 10.73 19.43 0.87
CA ALA A 38 9.53 20.07 0.35
C ALA A 38 8.33 19.45 1.07
N LYS A 39 7.44 20.29 1.59
CA LYS A 39 6.25 19.82 2.30
C LYS A 39 5.44 18.94 1.33
N GLN A 40 5.21 17.67 1.68
CA GLN A 40 4.47 16.73 0.84
C GLN A 40 2.97 16.80 1.16
N PRO A 41 2.07 16.50 0.20
CA PRO A 41 0.67 16.24 0.48
C PRO A 41 0.52 15.08 1.47
N VAL A 42 -0.52 15.12 2.29
CA VAL A 42 -0.78 14.10 3.32
C VAL A 42 -2.00 13.28 2.92
N VAL A 43 -1.87 11.96 2.95
CA VAL A 43 -2.96 11.01 2.80
C VAL A 43 -3.21 10.32 4.14
N THR A 44 -4.42 10.47 4.67
CA THR A 44 -4.81 9.85 5.93
C THR A 44 -5.34 8.44 5.70
N PHE A 45 -4.62 7.44 6.19
CA PHE A 45 -5.12 6.07 6.31
C PHE A 45 -6.09 5.98 7.48
N VAL A 46 -7.37 5.80 7.17
CA VAL A 46 -8.40 5.63 8.17
C VAL A 46 -8.48 4.17 8.59
N THR A 47 -7.84 3.86 9.73
CA THR A 47 -7.84 2.52 10.30
C THR A 47 -7.64 2.57 11.82
N GLY A 48 -8.31 1.68 12.54
CA GLY A 48 -8.03 1.38 13.95
C GLY A 48 -7.19 0.12 14.16
N ASN A 49 -6.82 -0.59 13.08
CA ASN A 49 -6.14 -1.88 13.16
C ASN A 49 -4.61 -1.72 12.99
N ALA A 50 -3.87 -1.89 14.08
CA ALA A 50 -2.41 -1.73 14.10
C ALA A 50 -1.69 -2.72 13.16
N LYS A 51 -2.18 -3.96 13.03
CA LYS A 51 -1.60 -4.96 12.12
C LYS A 51 -1.80 -4.59 10.65
N LYS A 52 -2.96 -4.04 10.28
CA LYS A 52 -3.20 -3.47 8.93
C LYS A 52 -2.21 -2.35 8.63
N LEU A 53 -2.00 -1.45 9.59
CA LEU A 53 -1.05 -0.35 9.45
C LEU A 53 0.40 -0.85 9.30
N GLU A 54 0.80 -1.88 10.05
CA GLU A 54 2.11 -2.52 9.92
C GLU A 54 2.32 -3.07 8.50
N GLU A 55 1.35 -3.82 7.96
CA GLU A 55 1.44 -4.37 6.61
C GLU A 55 1.47 -3.28 5.52
N VAL A 56 0.61 -2.25 5.63
CA VAL A 56 0.61 -1.12 4.68
C VAL A 56 1.97 -0.41 4.69
N ARG A 57 2.54 -0.17 5.87
CA ARG A 57 3.86 0.46 6.00
C ARG A 57 4.98 -0.44 5.45
N ALA A 58 4.92 -1.75 5.68
CA ALA A 58 5.90 -2.69 5.14
C ALA A 58 5.88 -2.71 3.60
N ILE A 59 4.68 -2.65 3.00
CA ILE A 59 4.51 -2.71 1.54
C ILE A 59 4.88 -1.37 0.89
N LEU A 60 4.40 -0.24 1.44
CA LEU A 60 4.62 1.09 0.86
C LEU A 60 5.98 1.71 1.22
N GLY A 61 6.51 1.44 2.42
CA GLY A 61 7.73 2.05 2.97
C GLY A 61 9.04 1.68 2.26
N SER A 62 8.98 0.78 1.26
CA SER A 62 10.14 0.41 0.45
C SER A 62 10.57 1.48 -0.56
N GLN A 63 9.71 2.47 -0.87
CA GLN A 63 9.99 3.51 -1.86
C GLN A 63 9.45 4.87 -1.40
N ALA A 64 10.14 5.95 -1.78
CA ALA A 64 9.67 7.31 -1.50
C ALA A 64 8.41 7.61 -2.32
N LEU A 65 7.29 7.81 -1.63
CA LEU A 65 6.06 8.29 -2.24
C LEU A 65 6.09 9.82 -2.36
N PRO A 66 5.39 10.41 -3.35
CA PRO A 66 5.20 11.86 -3.42
C PRO A 66 4.23 12.39 -2.35
N VAL A 67 3.73 11.52 -1.46
CA VAL A 67 2.81 11.84 -0.37
C VAL A 67 3.32 11.27 0.95
N GLU A 68 2.96 11.94 2.05
CA GLU A 68 3.12 11.41 3.40
C GLU A 68 1.87 10.62 3.80
N ILE A 69 2.07 9.41 4.32
CA ILE A 69 0.96 8.58 4.83
C ILE A 69 0.92 8.67 6.35
N VAL A 70 -0.18 9.22 6.87
CA VAL A 70 -0.48 9.27 8.30
C VAL A 70 -1.63 8.31 8.60
N SER A 71 -1.79 7.90 9.86
CA SER A 71 -2.91 7.05 10.28
C SER A 71 -3.80 7.79 11.26
N GLN A 72 -5.12 7.72 11.06
CA GLN A 72 -6.10 8.28 11.98
C GLN A 72 -7.19 7.24 12.24
N LYS A 73 -7.56 7.05 13.50
CA LYS A 73 -8.74 6.27 13.85
C LYS A 73 -9.97 7.17 13.72
N VAL A 74 -10.90 6.77 12.88
CA VAL A 74 -12.21 7.39 12.71
C VAL A 74 -13.26 6.30 12.89
N ASP A 75 -14.34 6.63 13.59
CA ASP A 75 -15.47 5.72 13.72
C ASP A 75 -16.34 5.84 12.46
N LEU A 76 -16.35 4.79 11.64
CA LEU A 76 -17.11 4.73 10.40
C LEU A 76 -18.05 3.53 10.44
N PRO A 77 -19.26 3.63 9.85
CA PRO A 77 -20.19 2.52 9.83
C PRO A 77 -19.62 1.35 9.01
N GLU A 78 -19.86 0.12 9.48
CA GLU A 78 -19.62 -1.09 8.69
C GLU A 78 -20.84 -1.30 7.76
N LEU A 79 -20.68 -0.90 6.51
CA LEU A 79 -21.74 -0.92 5.50
C LEU A 79 -22.00 -2.34 4.98
N GLN A 80 -23.16 -2.54 4.37
CA GLN A 80 -23.55 -3.79 3.70
C GLN A 80 -23.66 -3.55 2.20
N GLY A 81 -23.34 -4.58 1.40
CA GLY A 81 -23.39 -4.51 -0.06
C GLY A 81 -22.21 -5.25 -0.68
N GLU A 82 -21.93 -4.93 -1.94
CA GLU A 82 -20.78 -5.46 -2.65
C GLU A 82 -19.47 -4.82 -2.13
N PRO A 83 -18.34 -5.56 -2.11
CA PRO A 83 -17.08 -5.08 -1.52
C PRO A 83 -16.59 -3.72 -2.04
N GLU A 84 -16.71 -3.47 -3.34
CA GLU A 84 -16.29 -2.20 -3.93
C GLU A 84 -17.21 -1.03 -3.56
N ASP A 85 -18.52 -1.27 -3.49
CA ASP A 85 -19.51 -0.25 -3.11
C ASP A 85 -19.37 0.13 -1.64
N ILE A 86 -19.15 -0.87 -0.77
CA ILE A 86 -18.82 -0.67 0.65
C ILE A 86 -17.58 0.23 0.76
N SER A 87 -16.49 -0.12 0.05
CA SER A 87 -15.24 0.63 0.15
C SER A 87 -15.38 2.06 -0.40
N ARG A 88 -16.12 2.24 -1.49
CA ARG A 88 -16.39 3.55 -2.10
C ARG A 88 -17.15 4.46 -1.14
N GLU A 89 -18.27 3.99 -0.58
CA GLU A 89 -19.07 4.81 0.33
C GLU A 89 -18.33 5.06 1.66
N LYS A 90 -17.63 4.05 2.20
CA LYS A 90 -16.78 4.22 3.39
C LYS A 90 -15.68 5.27 3.16
N CYS A 91 -15.06 5.27 1.99
CA CYS A 91 -14.03 6.25 1.63
C CYS A 91 -14.60 7.66 1.52
N LYS A 92 -15.80 7.82 0.95
CA LYS A 92 -16.51 9.10 0.87
C LYS A 92 -16.84 9.65 2.26
N LEU A 93 -17.35 8.80 3.16
CA LEU A 93 -17.62 9.18 4.56
C LEU A 93 -16.33 9.56 5.30
N ALA A 94 -15.26 8.79 5.11
CA ALA A 94 -13.94 9.09 5.66
C ALA A 94 -13.41 10.46 5.19
N ALA A 95 -13.56 10.77 3.90
CA ALA A 95 -13.10 12.04 3.33
C ALA A 95 -13.86 13.22 3.93
N ALA A 96 -15.18 13.09 4.12
CA ALA A 96 -16.02 14.11 4.75
C ALA A 96 -15.60 14.38 6.21
N GLU A 97 -15.29 13.33 6.97
CA GLU A 97 -14.88 13.45 8.38
C GLU A 97 -13.46 14.00 8.55
N VAL A 98 -12.52 13.56 7.71
CA VAL A 98 -11.11 14.01 7.76
C VAL A 98 -10.91 15.40 7.13
N GLY A 99 -11.72 15.76 6.14
CA GLY A 99 -11.61 17.04 5.43
C GLY A 99 -10.43 17.13 4.46
N GLY A 100 -9.92 16.00 3.96
CA GLY A 100 -8.76 15.96 3.06
C GLY A 100 -8.56 14.59 2.40
N PRO A 101 -7.41 14.36 1.73
CA PRO A 101 -7.11 13.09 1.10
C PRO A 101 -7.11 11.93 2.10
N VAL A 102 -7.85 10.87 1.78
CA VAL A 102 -7.99 9.68 2.63
C VAL A 102 -7.80 8.40 1.84
N MET A 103 -7.40 7.36 2.56
CA MET A 103 -7.57 5.99 2.11
C MET A 103 -8.21 5.12 3.20
N VAL A 104 -9.03 4.17 2.77
CA VAL A 104 -9.68 3.16 3.61
C VAL A 104 -9.35 1.77 3.08
N GLU A 105 -9.45 0.76 3.93
CA GLU A 105 -9.18 -0.63 3.56
C GLU A 105 -10.26 -1.58 4.08
N ASP A 106 -10.88 -2.31 3.16
CA ASP A 106 -11.80 -3.39 3.45
C ASP A 106 -11.23 -4.72 2.97
N THR A 107 -11.44 -5.77 3.76
CA THR A 107 -10.89 -7.10 3.53
C THR A 107 -12.01 -8.12 3.57
N SER A 108 -12.10 -8.95 2.54
CA SER A 108 -13.12 -9.99 2.38
C SER A 108 -12.45 -11.35 2.23
N LEU A 109 -13.14 -12.39 2.68
CA LEU A 109 -12.83 -13.78 2.34
C LEU A 109 -14.06 -14.40 1.69
N CYS A 110 -13.92 -14.75 0.42
CA CYS A 110 -15.06 -15.07 -0.44
C CYS A 110 -15.02 -16.53 -0.85
N PHE A 111 -16.04 -17.31 -0.49
CA PHE A 111 -16.12 -18.73 -0.86
C PHE A 111 -16.91 -18.86 -2.16
N ASN A 112 -16.32 -19.49 -3.18
CA ASN A 112 -16.97 -19.59 -4.49
C ASN A 112 -18.29 -20.38 -4.42
N ALA A 113 -18.30 -21.47 -3.64
CA ALA A 113 -19.49 -22.28 -3.39
C ALA A 113 -20.66 -21.52 -2.73
N LEU A 114 -20.38 -20.40 -2.04
CA LEU A 114 -21.39 -19.56 -1.41
C LEU A 114 -21.62 -18.25 -2.17
N GLY A 115 -21.27 -18.20 -3.46
CA GLY A 115 -21.44 -16.99 -4.28
C GLY A 115 -20.62 -15.80 -3.79
N GLY A 116 -19.50 -16.04 -3.09
CA GLY A 116 -18.63 -15.01 -2.54
C GLY A 116 -18.87 -14.67 -1.07
N LEU A 117 -19.87 -15.26 -0.41
CA LEU A 117 -20.02 -15.16 1.04
C LEU A 117 -18.96 -16.00 1.79
N PRO A 118 -18.60 -15.66 3.04
CA PRO A 118 -19.09 -14.54 3.85
C PRO A 118 -18.62 -13.15 3.37
N GLY A 119 -17.61 -13.09 2.50
CA GLY A 119 -17.19 -11.87 1.81
C GLY A 119 -16.84 -10.74 2.78
N PRO A 120 -17.44 -9.54 2.65
CA PRO A 120 -17.16 -8.40 3.53
C PRO A 120 -17.61 -8.64 4.98
N TYR A 121 -18.44 -9.65 5.23
CA TYR A 121 -18.95 -9.99 6.55
C TYR A 121 -18.03 -10.94 7.34
N ILE A 122 -16.87 -11.31 6.77
CA ILE A 122 -15.96 -12.31 7.34
C ILE A 122 -15.58 -12.06 8.81
N LYS A 123 -15.47 -10.80 9.24
CA LYS A 123 -15.20 -10.44 10.64
C LYS A 123 -16.22 -11.08 11.59
N TRP A 124 -17.50 -10.95 11.28
CA TRP A 124 -18.60 -11.45 12.11
C TRP A 124 -18.68 -12.97 12.07
N PHE A 125 -18.47 -13.56 10.89
CA PHE A 125 -18.42 -15.01 10.76
C PHE A 125 -17.28 -15.60 11.58
N LEU A 126 -16.06 -15.08 11.44
CA LEU A 126 -14.92 -15.52 12.24
C LEU A 126 -15.18 -15.38 13.75
N GLU A 127 -15.76 -14.26 14.19
CA GLU A 127 -16.07 -14.04 15.61
C GLU A 127 -17.08 -15.07 16.16
N LYS A 128 -18.12 -15.41 15.39
CA LYS A 128 -19.20 -16.29 15.87
C LYS A 128 -18.92 -17.77 15.66
N THR A 129 -18.23 -18.14 14.59
CA THR A 129 -18.02 -19.54 14.20
C THR A 129 -16.61 -20.03 14.51
N GLY A 130 -15.65 -19.11 14.70
CA GLY A 130 -14.23 -19.46 14.79
C GLY A 130 -13.68 -20.04 13.47
N HIS A 131 -12.39 -20.39 13.48
CA HIS A 131 -11.72 -20.99 12.32
C HIS A 131 -12.33 -22.33 11.92
N GLU A 132 -12.66 -23.19 12.89
CA GLU A 132 -13.31 -24.47 12.61
C GLU A 132 -14.67 -24.27 11.94
N GLY A 133 -15.49 -23.36 12.47
CA GLY A 133 -16.79 -23.05 11.89
C GLY A 133 -16.69 -22.46 10.48
N LEU A 134 -15.68 -21.62 10.20
CA LEU A 134 -15.44 -21.12 8.84
C LEU A 134 -15.16 -22.26 7.83
N ASN A 135 -14.39 -23.27 8.23
CA ASN A 135 -14.18 -24.45 7.40
C ASN A 135 -15.47 -25.28 7.24
N ASN A 136 -16.20 -25.48 8.36
CA ASN A 136 -17.43 -26.26 8.40
C ASN A 136 -18.57 -25.65 7.58
N LEU A 137 -18.59 -24.33 7.33
CA LEU A 137 -19.55 -23.68 6.43
C LEU A 137 -19.54 -24.29 5.02
N LEU A 138 -18.41 -24.86 4.60
CA LEU A 138 -18.27 -25.50 3.31
C LEU A 138 -18.46 -27.02 3.37
N ALA A 139 -18.76 -27.63 4.51
CA ALA A 139 -18.80 -29.10 4.67
C ALA A 139 -19.69 -29.81 3.63
N ALA A 140 -20.83 -29.22 3.29
CA ALA A 140 -21.78 -29.77 2.32
C ALA A 140 -21.40 -29.56 0.85
N TYR A 141 -20.36 -28.78 0.55
CA TYR A 141 -19.97 -28.40 -0.80
C TYR A 141 -18.69 -29.14 -1.22
N ALA A 142 -18.67 -29.73 -2.41
CA ALA A 142 -17.43 -30.31 -2.94
C ALA A 142 -16.39 -29.23 -3.25
N ASP A 143 -16.84 -28.08 -3.73
CA ASP A 143 -15.99 -26.93 -4.03
C ASP A 143 -15.53 -26.24 -2.74
N LYS A 144 -14.22 -26.22 -2.52
CA LYS A 144 -13.55 -25.51 -1.41
C LYS A 144 -12.80 -24.27 -1.89
N SER A 145 -12.90 -23.93 -3.17
CA SER A 145 -12.21 -22.78 -3.73
C SER A 145 -12.76 -21.48 -3.16
N ALA A 146 -11.85 -20.54 -2.96
CA ALA A 146 -12.13 -19.24 -2.37
C ALA A 146 -11.14 -18.22 -2.92
N TYR A 147 -11.40 -16.95 -2.63
CA TYR A 147 -10.42 -15.90 -2.81
C TYR A 147 -10.42 -14.95 -1.63
N ALA A 148 -9.22 -14.55 -1.23
CA ALA A 148 -9.02 -13.40 -0.38
C ALA A 148 -9.10 -12.13 -1.22
N GLN A 149 -9.78 -11.10 -0.74
CA GLN A 149 -9.91 -9.81 -1.44
C GLN A 149 -9.57 -8.66 -0.51
N CYS A 150 -8.83 -7.69 -1.02
CA CYS A 150 -8.60 -6.40 -0.38
C CYS A 150 -9.05 -5.32 -1.35
N VAL A 151 -9.92 -4.42 -0.88
CA VAL A 151 -10.27 -3.21 -1.62
C VAL A 151 -9.73 -2.00 -0.85
N PHE A 152 -8.86 -1.24 -1.50
CA PHE A 152 -8.49 0.09 -1.02
C PHE A 152 -9.39 1.11 -1.70
N GLY A 153 -10.05 1.94 -0.89
CA GLY A 153 -10.74 3.14 -1.37
C GLY A 153 -9.83 4.34 -1.16
N PHE A 154 -9.64 5.17 -2.19
CA PHE A 154 -8.95 6.45 -2.11
C PHE A 154 -9.87 7.60 -2.50
N CYS A 155 -9.79 8.72 -1.78
CA CYS A 155 -10.51 9.94 -2.13
C CYS A 155 -9.60 11.15 -1.91
N ALA A 156 -9.56 12.08 -2.87
CA ALA A 156 -8.74 13.29 -2.78
C ALA A 156 -9.28 14.32 -1.77
N GLY A 157 -10.51 14.17 -1.31
CA GLY A 157 -11.14 15.04 -0.30
C GLY A 157 -12.66 15.13 -0.46
N PRO A 158 -13.35 15.85 0.44
CA PRO A 158 -14.79 16.07 0.34
C PRO A 158 -15.21 16.55 -1.06
N GLY A 159 -16.24 15.94 -1.63
CA GLY A 159 -16.76 16.29 -2.96
C GLY A 159 -16.04 15.65 -4.14
N HIS A 160 -14.90 14.97 -3.93
CA HIS A 160 -14.23 14.20 -4.97
C HIS A 160 -14.79 12.76 -5.03
N PRO A 161 -14.92 12.16 -6.22
CA PRO A 161 -15.35 10.77 -6.35
C PRO A 161 -14.27 9.81 -5.82
N PRO A 162 -14.60 8.83 -4.98
CA PRO A 162 -13.63 7.83 -4.55
C PRO A 162 -13.28 6.86 -5.67
N ILE A 163 -12.03 6.41 -5.67
CA ILE A 163 -11.45 5.41 -6.58
C ILE A 163 -11.17 4.14 -5.77
N THR A 164 -11.46 2.98 -6.33
CA THR A 164 -11.25 1.67 -5.70
C THR A 164 -10.09 0.92 -6.37
N PHE A 165 -9.31 0.21 -5.57
CA PHE A 165 -8.20 -0.65 -6.02
C PHE A 165 -8.43 -2.05 -5.46
N ASP A 166 -8.70 -3.01 -6.34
CA ASP A 166 -9.08 -4.37 -5.99
C ASP A 166 -7.91 -5.35 -6.16
N GLY A 167 -7.47 -5.95 -5.07
CA GLY A 167 -6.48 -7.01 -5.07
C GLY A 167 -7.10 -8.32 -4.59
N ARG A 168 -6.95 -9.37 -5.38
CA ARG A 168 -7.48 -10.72 -5.05
C ARG A 168 -6.38 -11.76 -5.07
N THR A 169 -6.46 -12.76 -4.21
CA THR A 169 -5.63 -13.98 -4.27
C THR A 169 -6.54 -15.20 -4.22
N ALA A 170 -6.47 -16.03 -5.25
CA ALA A 170 -7.19 -17.30 -5.31
C ALA A 170 -6.54 -18.35 -4.40
N GLY A 171 -7.34 -19.27 -3.91
CA GLY A 171 -6.92 -20.32 -3.00
C GLY A 171 -8.08 -21.23 -2.63
N GLN A 172 -7.92 -21.91 -1.50
CA GLN A 172 -8.91 -22.85 -0.98
C GLN A 172 -9.06 -22.72 0.53
N ILE A 173 -10.25 -23.09 1.01
CA ILE A 173 -10.53 -23.17 2.44
C ILE A 173 -10.15 -24.56 2.96
N VAL A 174 -9.31 -24.58 3.97
CA VAL A 174 -8.72 -25.79 4.57
C VAL A 174 -8.93 -25.81 6.09
N PRO A 175 -8.82 -26.97 6.74
CA PRO A 175 -8.78 -27.01 8.20
C PRO A 175 -7.65 -26.13 8.73
N ALA A 176 -7.91 -25.46 9.85
CA ALA A 176 -7.03 -24.43 10.38
C ALA A 176 -5.62 -24.98 10.68
N ARG A 177 -4.58 -24.30 10.19
CA ARG A 177 -3.17 -24.58 10.50
C ARG A 177 -2.39 -23.29 10.73
N GLY A 178 -1.34 -23.35 11.54
CA GLY A 178 -0.53 -22.19 11.93
C GLY A 178 -1.11 -21.37 13.08
N PRO A 179 -0.47 -20.24 13.44
CA PRO A 179 -0.91 -19.35 14.51
C PRO A 179 -2.28 -18.70 14.25
N THR A 180 -3.15 -18.66 15.26
CA THR A 180 -4.52 -18.11 15.14
C THR A 180 -4.65 -16.65 15.55
N ASP A 181 -3.55 -15.91 15.60
CA ASP A 181 -3.49 -14.55 16.14
C ASP A 181 -3.90 -13.46 15.12
N PHE A 182 -4.09 -13.83 13.85
CA PHE A 182 -4.44 -12.89 12.79
C PHE A 182 -5.57 -13.37 11.87
N GLY A 183 -6.79 -12.95 12.19
CA GLY A 183 -7.94 -13.09 11.30
C GLY A 183 -8.18 -14.55 10.89
N TRP A 184 -8.53 -14.74 9.63
CA TRP A 184 -8.90 -16.03 9.03
C TRP A 184 -7.72 -16.70 8.29
N ASP A 185 -6.51 -16.15 8.39
CA ASP A 185 -5.31 -16.69 7.74
C ASP A 185 -5.11 -18.21 7.94
N PRO A 186 -5.39 -18.81 9.13
CA PRO A 186 -5.22 -20.24 9.33
C PRO A 186 -6.07 -21.14 8.44
N VAL A 187 -7.18 -20.63 7.89
CA VAL A 187 -8.11 -21.44 7.08
C VAL A 187 -7.97 -21.21 5.58
N PHE A 188 -7.07 -20.32 5.16
CA PHE A 188 -6.89 -19.98 3.75
C PHE A 188 -5.52 -20.44 3.25
N GLN A 189 -5.54 -21.33 2.26
CA GLN A 189 -4.35 -21.79 1.55
C GLN A 189 -4.34 -21.17 0.14
N PRO A 190 -3.39 -20.27 -0.19
CA PRO A 190 -3.31 -19.67 -1.51
C PRO A 190 -2.90 -20.68 -2.57
N ASP A 191 -3.37 -20.49 -3.80
CA ASP A 191 -3.00 -21.35 -4.92
C ASP A 191 -1.48 -21.32 -5.17
N GLY A 192 -0.90 -22.49 -5.45
CA GLY A 192 0.54 -22.66 -5.65
C GLY A 192 1.35 -22.90 -4.37
N TYR A 193 0.70 -22.93 -3.21
CA TYR A 193 1.35 -23.17 -1.91
C TYR A 193 0.67 -24.32 -1.15
N SER A 194 1.44 -24.98 -0.29
CA SER A 194 0.94 -26.01 0.66
C SER A 194 0.65 -25.44 2.06
N GLU A 195 1.18 -24.25 2.34
CA GLU A 195 1.05 -23.54 3.62
C GLU A 195 -0.21 -22.66 3.63
N THR A 196 -0.85 -22.53 4.78
CA THR A 196 -1.87 -21.49 4.98
C THR A 196 -1.20 -20.13 5.11
N TYR A 197 -1.94 -19.04 4.94
CA TYR A 197 -1.39 -17.70 5.20
C TYR A 197 -0.81 -17.53 6.61
N ALA A 198 -1.30 -18.28 7.60
CA ALA A 198 -0.77 -18.23 8.95
C ALA A 198 0.57 -18.97 9.09
N GLU A 199 0.82 -20.00 8.26
CA GLU A 199 2.07 -20.75 8.25
C GLU A 199 3.19 -20.02 7.48
N MET A 200 2.81 -19.18 6.51
CA MET A 200 3.77 -18.44 5.67
C MET A 200 4.59 -17.40 6.44
N ASP A 201 5.86 -17.24 6.05
CA ASP A 201 6.64 -16.07 6.42
C ASP A 201 5.97 -14.77 5.94
N LYS A 202 6.01 -13.72 6.78
CA LYS A 202 5.37 -12.43 6.48
C LYS A 202 5.85 -11.83 5.16
N ALA A 203 7.15 -11.93 4.84
CA ALA A 203 7.69 -11.36 3.61
C ALA A 203 7.24 -12.14 2.37
N GLU A 204 7.14 -13.47 2.45
CA GLU A 204 6.60 -14.31 1.37
C GLU A 204 5.11 -14.05 1.14
N LYS A 205 4.31 -14.02 2.23
CA LYS A 205 2.89 -13.68 2.14
C LYS A 205 2.69 -12.32 1.46
N ASN A 206 3.50 -11.32 1.83
CA ASN A 206 3.41 -9.98 1.26
C ASN A 206 3.74 -9.89 -0.24
N LYS A 207 4.32 -10.91 -0.87
CA LYS A 207 4.54 -10.92 -2.34
C LYS A 207 3.29 -11.33 -3.10
N ILE A 208 2.43 -12.14 -2.49
CA ILE A 208 1.27 -12.76 -3.15
C ILE A 208 -0.07 -12.27 -2.63
N SER A 209 -0.10 -11.58 -1.50
CA SER A 209 -1.34 -11.25 -0.80
C SER A 209 -2.22 -10.31 -1.59
N HIS A 210 -3.52 -10.52 -1.43
CA HIS A 210 -4.59 -9.63 -1.87
C HIS A 210 -4.33 -8.17 -1.47
N ARG A 211 -3.85 -7.92 -0.24
CA ARG A 211 -3.45 -6.57 0.23
C ARG A 211 -2.29 -6.00 -0.57
N TYR A 212 -1.24 -6.76 -0.84
CA TYR A 212 -0.13 -6.29 -1.68
C TYR A 212 -0.59 -5.95 -3.09
N ARG A 213 -1.41 -6.79 -3.71
CA ARG A 213 -1.95 -6.56 -5.07
C ARG A 213 -2.78 -5.28 -5.15
N ALA A 214 -3.58 -4.99 -4.13
CA ALA A 214 -4.36 -3.76 -4.05
C ALA A 214 -3.47 -2.53 -3.81
N LEU A 215 -2.52 -2.63 -2.88
CA LEU A 215 -1.57 -1.55 -2.57
C LEU A 215 -0.63 -1.25 -3.73
N ALA A 216 -0.25 -2.24 -4.54
CA ALA A 216 0.57 -2.01 -5.73
C ALA A 216 -0.15 -1.08 -6.73
N GLN A 217 -1.45 -1.29 -6.94
CA GLN A 217 -2.28 -0.44 -7.80
C GLN A 217 -2.45 0.97 -7.19
N LEU A 218 -2.77 1.06 -5.89
CA LEU A 218 -2.86 2.35 -5.20
C LEU A 218 -1.53 3.11 -5.24
N LYS A 219 -0.41 2.41 -5.05
CA LYS A 219 0.93 2.99 -5.11
C LYS A 219 1.22 3.58 -6.48
N GLU A 220 0.95 2.84 -7.55
CA GLU A 220 1.11 3.33 -8.91
C GLU A 220 0.29 4.60 -9.14
N TYR A 221 -0.97 4.60 -8.70
CA TYR A 221 -1.83 5.78 -8.76
C TYR A 221 -1.25 6.98 -7.99
N LEU A 222 -0.77 6.77 -6.76
CA LEU A 222 -0.18 7.83 -5.94
C LEU A 222 1.15 8.34 -6.51
N MET A 223 1.95 7.49 -7.16
CA MET A 223 3.17 7.93 -7.84
C MET A 223 2.86 8.85 -9.03
N GLN A 224 1.76 8.61 -9.74
CA GLN A 224 1.35 9.39 -10.90
C GLN A 224 0.62 10.69 -10.53
N ASN A 225 -0.20 10.67 -9.47
CA ASN A 225 -1.16 11.74 -9.16
C ASN A 225 -0.93 12.40 -7.79
N GLY A 226 -0.09 11.81 -6.94
CA GLY A 226 0.02 12.19 -5.53
C GLY A 226 0.62 13.58 -5.31
N ALA A 227 1.49 14.06 -6.21
CA ALA A 227 2.10 15.38 -6.13
C ALA A 227 1.09 16.53 -6.30
N ASP A 228 -0.03 16.27 -6.97
CA ASP A 228 -1.08 17.26 -7.27
C ASP A 228 -2.18 17.29 -6.20
N LEU A 229 -2.07 16.46 -5.15
CA LEU A 229 -3.06 16.41 -4.09
C LEU A 229 -3.09 17.72 -3.28
N PRO A 230 -4.27 18.10 -2.74
CA PRO A 230 -4.40 19.25 -1.87
C PRO A 230 -3.41 19.19 -0.70
N MET A 231 -2.69 20.29 -0.50
CA MET A 231 -1.78 20.42 0.63
C MET A 231 -2.57 20.47 1.94
N PRO A 232 -2.05 19.85 3.03
CA PRO A 232 -2.72 19.92 4.32
C PRO A 232 -2.93 21.38 4.71
N ALA A 233 -4.16 21.72 5.07
CA ALA A 233 -4.50 23.04 5.58
C ALA A 233 -3.49 23.42 6.67
N LYS A 234 -3.01 24.68 6.67
CA LYS A 234 -2.18 25.15 7.79
C LYS A 234 -3.03 24.99 9.04
N LEU A 235 -2.67 24.05 9.92
CA LEU A 235 -3.16 24.04 11.29
C LEU A 235 -2.91 25.44 11.83
N SER A 236 -3.97 26.25 11.94
CA SER A 236 -3.87 27.52 12.65
C SER A 236 -3.43 27.13 14.04
N LYS A 237 -2.26 27.61 14.47
CA LYS A 237 -1.85 27.52 15.87
C LYS A 237 -2.90 28.29 16.66
N THR A 238 -3.95 27.61 17.13
CA THR A 238 -4.87 28.15 18.11
C THR A 238 -4.04 28.37 19.37
N LYS A 239 -3.98 29.64 19.79
CA LYS A 239 -3.29 30.09 21.00
C LYS A 239 -3.85 29.44 22.24
#